data_AF-A0A0S6XA67-F1
#
_entry.id   AF-A0A0S6XA67-F1
#
_cell.length_a   1.000
_cell.length_b   1.000
_cell.length_c   1.000
_cell.angle_alpha   90.00
_cell.angle_beta   90.00
_cell.angle_gamma   90.00
#
_symmetry.space_group_name_H-M   'P 1'
#
loop_
_entity.id
_entity.type
_entity.pdbx_description
1 polymer ?
#
loop_
_entity_poly.entity_id
_entity_poly.type
_entity_poly.pdbx_seq_one_letter_code
_entity_poly.pdbx_strand_id
1 'polypeptide(L)'
;MAMGRLLDPDPVSDRLDPMRNTSMPRQPQLPLPLPVRLGPSLGRTVKVSQQKNIDVSRAFRQLEIMCRKNQVKQDFQRQRFHERPGLKRKRVRSERWRRTFKEGFKGMIALVKKMKQQGW
;
A
#
# COMPACT_ATOMS: atom_id res chain seq x y z
N MET A 1 68.05 14.10 31.03
CA MET A 1 66.73 14.14 30.37
C MET A 1 66.99 14.52 28.92
N ALA A 2 67.11 13.52 28.05
CA ALA A 2 66.01 12.99 27.25
C ALA A 2 65.80 13.82 25.97
N MET A 3 66.26 13.23 24.85
CA MET A 3 65.61 13.08 23.53
C MET A 3 65.03 14.34 22.85
N GLY A 4 65.28 14.67 21.58
CA GLY A 4 65.92 13.95 20.49
C GLY A 4 65.99 14.86 19.25
N ARG A 5 67.00 14.59 18.43
CA ARG A 5 67.28 15.14 17.11
C ARG A 5 66.23 14.68 16.10
N LEU A 6 65.62 15.58 15.32
CA LEU A 6 65.00 15.24 14.03
C LEU A 6 64.80 16.54 13.23
N LEU A 7 65.78 16.92 12.40
CA LEU A 7 65.74 16.82 10.93
C LEU A 7 64.64 17.69 10.32
N ASP A 8 65.04 18.89 9.90
CA ASP A 8 64.38 19.58 8.80
C ASP A 8 64.42 18.65 7.56
N PRO A 9 63.27 18.34 6.93
CA PRO A 9 63.29 17.78 5.59
C PRO A 9 63.26 18.91 4.55
N ASP A 10 64.28 18.90 3.71
CA ASP A 10 64.46 19.72 2.51
C ASP A 10 63.19 19.79 1.62
N PRO A 11 63.03 20.85 0.80
CA PRO A 11 62.00 20.90 -0.24
C PRO A 11 62.47 20.04 -1.43
N VAL A 12 62.43 18.72 -1.26
CA VAL A 12 62.64 17.79 -2.37
C VAL A 12 61.46 16.84 -2.42
N SER A 13 60.85 16.80 -3.61
CA SER A 13 59.84 15.82 -4.05
C SER A 13 58.39 16.32 -4.02
N ASP A 14 58.08 17.34 -4.83
CA ASP A 14 56.82 17.38 -5.60
C ASP A 14 56.84 16.26 -6.66
N ARG A 15 57.08 15.02 -6.21
CA ARG A 15 56.86 13.82 -7.00
C ARG A 15 55.37 13.62 -6.98
N LEU A 16 54.73 14.00 -8.08
CA LEU A 16 53.67 13.23 -8.73
C LEU A 16 53.07 12.18 -7.79
N ASP A 17 52.05 12.55 -7.03
CA ASP A 17 51.07 11.60 -6.52
C ASP A 17 49.95 11.50 -7.58
N PRO A 18 50.05 10.62 -8.60
CA PRO A 18 49.00 10.45 -9.61
C PRO A 18 47.71 9.81 -9.05
N MET A 19 47.58 9.65 -7.73
CA MET A 19 46.48 8.93 -7.09
C MET A 19 45.65 9.80 -6.12
N ARG A 20 45.76 11.14 -6.19
CA ARG A 20 44.98 12.04 -5.32
C ARG A 20 43.57 12.39 -5.81
N ASN A 21 43.05 11.69 -6.80
CA ASN A 21 41.64 11.85 -7.19
C ASN A 21 41.05 10.51 -7.66
N THR A 22 40.97 9.52 -6.76
CA THR A 22 39.86 8.57 -6.82
C THR A 22 38.61 9.34 -6.39
N SER A 23 38.03 10.11 -7.33
CA SER A 23 36.64 10.48 -7.23
C SER A 23 35.86 9.17 -7.27
N MET A 24 35.43 8.67 -6.10
CA MET A 24 34.33 7.71 -6.06
C MET A 24 33.28 8.22 -7.05
N PRO A 25 32.81 7.42 -8.02
CA PRO A 25 31.71 7.85 -8.85
C PRO A 25 30.60 8.22 -7.88
N ARG A 26 30.20 9.50 -7.88
CA ARG A 26 29.10 10.00 -7.07
C ARG A 26 27.95 9.08 -7.41
N GLN A 27 27.64 8.14 -6.49
CA GLN A 27 26.52 7.24 -6.70
C GLN A 27 25.35 8.13 -7.10
N PRO A 28 24.62 7.83 -8.19
CA PRO A 28 23.47 8.62 -8.54
C PRO A 28 22.58 8.60 -7.30
N GLN A 29 22.48 9.74 -6.62
CA GLN A 29 21.67 9.83 -5.43
C GLN A 29 20.27 9.52 -5.93
N LEU A 30 19.75 8.33 -5.59
CA LEU A 30 18.36 8.02 -5.85
C LEU A 30 17.57 9.20 -5.30
N PRO A 31 16.72 9.85 -6.12
CA PRO A 31 15.98 11.00 -5.64
C PRO A 31 15.29 10.60 -4.34
N LEU A 32 15.50 11.41 -3.29
CA LEU A 32 14.81 11.27 -2.01
C LEU A 32 13.34 10.97 -2.32
N PRO A 33 12.72 9.96 -1.69
CA PRO A 33 11.37 9.55 -2.05
C PRO A 33 10.47 10.78 -2.01
N LEU A 34 9.96 11.17 -3.19
CA LEU A 34 9.07 12.31 -3.32
C LEU A 34 7.98 12.19 -2.25
N PRO A 35 7.62 13.27 -1.54
CA PRO A 35 6.62 13.18 -0.48
C PRO A 35 5.33 12.63 -1.08
N VAL A 36 4.97 11.42 -0.66
CA VAL A 36 3.77 10.74 -1.14
C VAL A 36 2.59 11.62 -0.75
N ARG A 37 1.77 12.00 -1.73
CA ARG A 37 0.55 12.78 -1.46
C ARG A 37 -0.44 11.89 -0.69
N LEU A 38 -0.49 12.06 0.63
CA LEU A 38 -1.42 11.38 1.54
C LEU A 38 -2.81 12.03 1.45
N GLY A 39 -3.47 11.89 0.30
CA GLY A 39 -4.84 12.36 0.09
C GLY A 39 -5.88 11.23 0.18
N PRO A 40 -7.18 11.54 0.35
CA PRO A 40 -8.27 10.56 0.28
C PRO A 40 -8.37 9.80 -1.06
N SER A 41 -7.67 10.29 -2.09
CA SER A 41 -7.58 9.64 -3.40
C SER A 41 -6.54 8.53 -3.43
N LEU A 42 -5.56 8.50 -2.51
CA LEU A 42 -4.45 7.54 -2.52
C LEU A 42 -4.94 6.09 -2.53
N GLY A 43 -5.93 5.75 -1.70
CA GLY A 43 -6.54 4.42 -1.64
C GLY A 43 -7.52 4.09 -2.79
N ARG A 44 -7.76 5.04 -3.70
CA ARG A 44 -8.63 4.92 -4.88
C ARG A 44 -7.86 5.19 -6.18
N THR A 45 -6.53 5.08 -6.15
CA THR A 45 -5.68 5.23 -7.33
C THR A 45 -5.20 3.87 -7.81
N VAL A 46 -5.41 3.57 -9.10
CA VAL A 46 -4.88 2.37 -9.76
C VAL A 46 -3.97 2.84 -10.89
N LYS A 47 -2.70 2.41 -10.87
CA LYS A 47 -1.74 2.72 -11.95
C LYS A 47 -1.96 1.75 -13.10
N VAL A 48 -2.18 2.29 -14.30
CA VAL A 48 -2.15 1.53 -15.56
C VAL A 48 -0.69 1.21 -15.86
N SER A 49 -0.36 -0.06 -16.10
CA SER A 49 1.02 -0.50 -16.36
C SER A 49 0.99 -1.64 -17.37
N GLN A 50 1.70 -1.43 -18.48
CA GLN A 50 1.83 -2.43 -19.52
C GLN A 50 2.66 -3.64 -19.05
N GLN A 51 3.66 -3.42 -18.19
CA GLN A 51 4.45 -4.51 -17.58
C GLN A 51 3.60 -5.47 -16.75
N LYS A 52 2.50 -4.98 -16.16
CA LYS A 52 1.56 -5.78 -15.38
C LYS A 52 0.37 -6.28 -16.20
N ASN A 53 0.36 -6.05 -17.51
CA ASN A 53 -0.76 -6.35 -18.41
C ASN A 53 -2.10 -5.79 -17.88
N ILE A 54 -2.05 -4.58 -17.31
CA ILE A 54 -3.22 -3.86 -16.82
C ILE A 54 -3.61 -2.84 -17.89
N ASP A 55 -4.56 -3.22 -18.73
CA ASP A 55 -5.21 -2.31 -19.67
C ASP A 55 -6.09 -1.30 -18.92
N VAL A 56 -6.44 -0.20 -19.59
CA VAL A 56 -7.30 0.86 -19.02
C VAL A 56 -8.65 0.30 -18.54
N SER A 57 -9.26 -0.60 -19.32
CA SER A 57 -10.52 -1.26 -18.96
C SER A 57 -10.39 -2.10 -17.67
N ARG A 58 -9.29 -2.84 -17.53
CA ARG A 58 -8.98 -3.62 -16.33
C ARG A 58 -8.73 -2.73 -15.13
N ALA A 59 -8.02 -1.60 -15.33
CA ALA A 59 -7.78 -0.62 -14.28
C ALA A 59 -9.08 -0.02 -13.73
N PHE A 60 -10.05 0.32 -14.59
CA PHE A 60 -11.37 0.80 -14.15
C PHE A 60 -12.14 -0.25 -13.35
N ARG A 61 -12.15 -1.50 -13.80
CA ARG A 61 -12.79 -2.60 -13.06
C ARG A 61 -12.13 -2.83 -11.70
N GLN A 62 -10.81 -2.75 -11.64
CA GLN A 62 -10.06 -2.88 -10.39
C GLN A 62 -10.38 -1.72 -9.43
N LEU A 63 -10.44 -0.50 -9.93
CA LEU A 63 -10.88 0.67 -9.18
C LEU A 63 -12.30 0.49 -8.62
N GLU A 64 -13.24 0.01 -9.42
CA GLU A 64 -14.62 -0.24 -8.98
C GLU A 64 -14.68 -1.29 -7.88
N ILE A 65 -13.93 -2.39 -8.01
CA ILE A 65 -13.83 -3.43 -6.97
C ILE A 65 -13.28 -2.83 -5.67
N MET A 66 -12.23 -2.00 -5.73
CA MET A 66 -11.67 -1.33 -4.55
C MET A 66 -12.71 -0.42 -3.87
N CYS A 67 -13.39 0.43 -4.63
CA CYS A 67 -14.46 1.29 -4.11
C CYS A 67 -15.63 0.49 -3.53
N ARG A 68 -15.99 -0.65 -4.13
CA ARG A 68 -17.05 -1.54 -3.65
C ARG A 68 -16.66 -2.27 -2.36
N LYS A 69 -15.41 -2.76 -2.25
CA LYS A 69 -14.88 -3.38 -1.02
C LYS A 69 -14.93 -2.40 0.16
N ASN A 70 -14.62 -1.14 -0.10
CA ASN A 70 -14.68 -0.05 0.90
C ASN A 70 -16.08 0.56 1.06
N GLN A 71 -17.11 0.03 0.38
CA GLN A 71 -18.51 0.49 0.47
C GLN A 71 -18.74 1.99 0.18
N VAL A 72 -17.84 2.66 -0.57
CA VAL A 72 -17.84 4.12 -0.79
C VAL A 72 -19.18 4.64 -1.31
N LYS A 73 -19.79 3.94 -2.28
CA LYS A 73 -21.10 4.31 -2.85
C LYS A 73 -22.22 4.24 -1.81
N GLN A 74 -22.20 3.23 -0.95
CA GLN A 74 -23.21 3.06 0.09
C GLN A 74 -23.08 4.16 1.15
N ASP A 75 -21.86 4.51 1.54
CA ASP A 75 -21.63 5.58 2.50
C ASP A 75 -22.03 6.93 1.93
N PHE A 76 -21.69 7.21 0.67
CA PHE A 76 -22.14 8.42 -0.01
C PHE A 76 -23.68 8.55 -0.01
N GLN A 77 -24.39 7.47 -0.35
CA GLN A 77 -25.86 7.47 -0.33
C GLN A 77 -26.43 7.68 1.09
N ARG A 78 -25.81 7.08 2.11
CA ARG A 78 -26.23 7.23 3.51
C ARG A 78 -25.95 8.62 4.07
N GLN A 79 -24.90 9.29 3.61
CA GLN A 79 -24.53 10.64 4.05
C GLN A 79 -25.39 11.72 3.41
N ARG A 80 -26.12 11.42 2.32
CA ARG A 80 -26.98 12.39 1.62
C ARG A 80 -28.02 13.05 2.53
N PHE A 81 -28.50 12.33 3.54
CA PHE A 81 -29.47 12.83 4.51
C PHE A 81 -29.08 12.43 5.94
N HIS A 82 -29.42 13.27 6.91
CA HIS A 82 -29.20 12.95 8.31
C HIS A 82 -30.10 11.78 8.76
N GLU A 83 -29.49 10.69 9.21
CA GLU A 83 -30.17 9.56 9.85
C GLU A 83 -30.12 9.73 11.38
N ARG A 84 -31.29 9.76 12.03
CA ARG A 84 -31.37 9.81 13.51
C ARG A 84 -30.64 8.61 14.13
N PRO A 85 -29.93 8.78 15.26
CA PRO A 85 -29.11 7.71 15.85
C PRO A 85 -29.92 6.45 16.21
N GLY A 86 -31.17 6.60 16.67
CA GLY A 86 -32.06 5.48 16.96
C GLY A 86 -32.43 4.66 15.72
N LEU A 87 -32.72 5.33 14.60
CA LEU A 87 -33.01 4.67 13.32
C LEU A 87 -31.77 3.94 12.79
N LYS A 88 -30.59 4.58 12.87
CA LYS A 88 -29.31 3.98 12.51
C LYS A 88 -29.05 2.68 13.28
N ARG A 89 -29.26 2.67 14.61
CA ARG A 89 -29.09 1.47 15.45
C ARG A 89 -30.01 0.34 15.02
N LYS A 90 -31.29 0.63 14.78
CA LYS A 90 -32.29 -0.37 14.29
C LYS A 90 -31.88 -0.95 12.94
N ARG A 91 -31.45 -0.09 12.00
CA ARG A 91 -30.97 -0.50 10.68
C ARG A 91 -29.72 -1.38 10.79
N VAL A 92 -28.70 -0.96 11.53
CA VAL A 92 -27.45 -1.74 11.68
C VAL A 92 -27.73 -3.10 12.34
N ARG A 93 -28.62 -3.16 13.34
CA ARG A 93 -29.05 -4.42 13.96
C ARG A 93 -29.69 -5.36 12.93
N SER A 94 -30.62 -4.86 12.12
CA SER A 94 -31.29 -5.68 11.10
C SER A 94 -30.37 -6.07 9.94
N GLU A 95 -29.42 -5.22 9.55
CA GLU A 95 -28.40 -5.54 8.54
C GLU A 95 -27.46 -6.66 9.03
N ARG A 96 -26.99 -6.58 10.29
CA ARG A 96 -26.16 -7.62 10.91
C ARG A 96 -26.90 -8.95 10.98
N TRP A 97 -28.14 -8.94 11.47
CA TRP A 97 -28.95 -10.16 11.57
C TRP A 97 -29.17 -10.82 10.20
N ARG A 98 -29.54 -10.05 9.17
CA ARG A 98 -29.69 -10.57 7.80
C ARG A 98 -28.39 -11.18 7.25
N ARG A 99 -27.24 -10.58 7.57
CA ARG A 99 -25.93 -11.11 7.17
C ARG A 99 -25.64 -12.45 7.84
N THR A 100 -25.74 -12.50 9.16
CA THR A 100 -25.49 -13.72 9.94
C THR A 100 -26.47 -14.84 9.56
N PHE A 101 -27.76 -14.52 9.39
CA PHE A 101 -28.75 -15.49 8.93
C PHE A 101 -28.39 -16.07 7.56
N LYS A 102 -28.02 -15.21 6.60
CA LYS A 102 -27.61 -15.65 5.26
C LYS A 102 -26.37 -16.54 5.29
N GLU A 103 -25.40 -16.23 6.16
CA GLU A 103 -24.18 -17.03 6.34
C GLU A 103 -24.51 -18.41 6.92
N GLY A 104 -25.30 -18.47 8.00
CA GLY A 104 -25.75 -19.74 8.58
C GLY A 104 -26.56 -20.58 7.60
N PHE A 105 -27.47 -19.95 6.85
CA PHE A 105 -28.28 -20.64 5.85
C PHE A 105 -27.43 -21.23 4.71
N LYS A 106 -26.42 -20.49 4.22
CA LYS A 106 -25.46 -21.02 3.24
C LYS A 106 -24.67 -22.22 3.79
N GLY A 107 -24.28 -22.16 5.06
CA GLY A 107 -23.61 -23.28 5.75
C GLY A 107 -24.48 -24.53 5.81
N MET A 108 -25.76 -24.37 6.17
CA MET A 108 -26.72 -25.47 6.19
C MET A 108 -26.91 -26.08 4.80
N ILE A 109 -27.08 -25.26 3.75
CA ILE A 109 -27.17 -25.77 2.38
C ILE A 109 -25.90 -26.52 1.98
N ALA A 110 -24.72 -26.03 2.35
CA ALA A 110 -23.47 -26.71 2.07
C ALA A 110 -23.40 -28.08 2.77
N LEU A 111 -23.87 -28.17 4.02
CA LEU A 111 -23.98 -29.43 4.77
C LEU A 111 -24.94 -30.40 4.08
N VAL A 112 -26.15 -29.95 3.72
CA VAL A 112 -27.14 -30.77 3.01
C VAL A 112 -26.57 -31.29 1.69
N LYS A 113 -25.88 -30.44 0.92
CA LYS A 113 -25.22 -30.87 -0.32
C LYS A 113 -24.14 -31.93 -0.07
N LYS A 114 -23.37 -31.78 1.01
CA LYS A 114 -22.35 -32.75 1.41
C LYS A 114 -22.97 -34.09 1.81
N MET A 115 -24.04 -34.08 2.63
CA MET A 115 -24.76 -35.29 3.05
C MET A 115 -25.35 -36.03 1.84
N LYS A 116 -26.01 -35.29 0.94
CA LYS A 116 -26.51 -35.82 -0.33
C LYS A 116 -25.40 -36.49 -1.15
N GLN A 117 -24.22 -35.88 -1.24
CA GLN A 117 -23.07 -36.46 -1.96
C GLN A 117 -22.55 -37.75 -1.31
N GLN A 118 -22.66 -37.84 0.02
CA GLN A 118 -22.29 -39.03 0.79
C GLN A 118 -23.35 -40.14 0.75
N GLY A 119 -24.52 -39.89 0.16
CA GLY A 119 -25.61 -40.86 0.06
C GLY A 119 -26.55 -40.90 1.27
N TRP A 120 -26.47 -39.90 2.16
CA TRP A 120 -27.48 -39.66 3.21
C TRP A 120 -28.67 -38.87 2.66
#